data_AF-A0A450YW53-F1
#
_entry.id   AF-A0A450YW53-F1
#
_cell.length_a   1.000
_cell.length_b   1.000
_cell.length_c   1.000
_cell.angle_alpha   90.00
_cell.angle_beta   90.00
_cell.angle_gamma   90.00
#
_symmetry.space_group_name_H-M   'P 1'
#
loop_
_entity.id
_entity.type
_entity.pdbx_description
1 polymer ?
#
loop_
_entity_poly.entity_id
_entity_poly.type
_entity_poly.pdbx_seq_one_letter_code
_entity_poly.pdbx_strand_id
1 'polypeptide(L)'
;MTTILQSKDYSGKAVLYMAMELSNAKWKLGFSNGSRDRSMTIAAGDWKVLSRQIDLAKEKLHLPEDCPVICCYEAGRDGFWIHRMLLRKIPE
;
A
#
# COMPACT_ATOMS: atom_id res chain seq x y z
N MET A 1 -4.38 31.62 -11.08
CA MET A 1 -3.11 30.87 -11.18
C MET A 1 -3.47 29.40 -11.24
N THR A 2 -3.57 28.84 -12.43
CA THR A 2 -4.14 27.50 -12.66
C THR A 2 -3.00 26.50 -12.66
N THR A 3 -2.88 25.70 -11.60
CA THR A 3 -1.87 24.66 -11.51
C THR A 3 -2.22 23.55 -12.50
N ILE A 4 -1.47 23.45 -13.60
CA ILE A 4 -1.58 22.33 -14.53
C ILE A 4 -0.76 21.18 -13.93
N LEU A 5 -1.45 20.14 -13.46
CA LEU A 5 -0.81 18.88 -13.09
C LEU A 5 -0.26 18.25 -14.38
N GLN A 6 1.07 18.28 -14.54
CA GLN A 6 1.73 17.46 -15.56
C GLN A 6 1.57 15.99 -15.18
N SER A 7 0.70 15.27 -15.89
CA SER A 7 0.72 13.81 -15.90
C SER A 7 2.01 13.36 -16.59
N LYS A 8 3.07 13.14 -15.80
CA LYS A 8 4.18 12.34 -16.29
C LYS A 8 3.72 10.90 -16.20
N ASP A 9 3.24 10.37 -17.32
CA ASP A 9 3.05 8.94 -17.49
C ASP A 9 4.44 8.31 -17.48
N TYR A 10 4.90 7.92 -16.29
CA TYR A 10 6.02 7.00 -16.20
C TYR A 10 5.54 5.73 -16.90
N SER A 11 6.10 5.43 -18.07
CA SER A 11 6.02 4.11 -18.73
C SER A 11 6.76 3.05 -17.89
N GLY A 12 6.56 3.11 -16.57
CA GLY A 12 7.04 2.18 -15.58
C GLY A 12 5.99 1.11 -15.44
N LYS A 13 6.46 -0.11 -15.19
CA LYS A 13 5.65 -1.29 -14.90
C LYS A 13 4.48 -0.92 -13.97
N ALA A 14 3.32 -1.53 -14.18
CA ALA A 14 2.15 -1.35 -13.29
C ALA A 14 2.58 -1.44 -11.82
N VAL A 15 2.16 -0.50 -10.98
CA VAL A 15 2.56 -0.39 -9.56
C VAL A 15 1.31 -0.34 -8.68
N LEU A 16 1.35 -1.04 -7.55
CA LEU A 16 0.39 -0.83 -6.46
C LEU A 16 0.97 0.18 -5.47
N TYR A 17 0.39 1.37 -5.39
CA TYR A 17 0.69 2.32 -4.32
C TYR A 17 -0.10 1.95 -3.07
N MET A 18 0.58 1.90 -1.92
CA MET A 18 -0.02 1.62 -0.63
C MET A 18 0.32 2.75 0.36
N ALA A 19 -0.68 3.21 1.11
CA ALA A 19 -0.51 4.13 2.24
C ALA A 19 -0.98 3.44 3.52
N MET A 20 -0.26 3.63 4.63
CA MET A 20 -0.66 3.07 5.93
C MET A 20 -0.74 4.15 7.01
N GLU A 21 -1.86 4.17 7.73
CA GLU A 21 -2.02 4.88 9.00
C GLU A 21 -1.92 3.84 10.14
N LEU A 22 -0.94 3.99 11.02
CA LEU A 22 -0.55 2.97 11.98
C LEU A 22 -0.90 3.40 13.42
N SER A 23 -2.10 3.03 13.88
CA SER A 23 -2.45 3.18 15.31
C SER A 23 -2.20 1.88 16.08
N ASN A 24 -2.14 1.97 17.42
CA ASN A 24 -1.91 0.80 18.29
C ASN A 24 -3.00 -0.28 18.18
N ALA A 25 -4.23 0.10 17.85
CA ALA A 25 -5.35 -0.83 17.81
C ALA A 25 -5.70 -1.27 16.38
N LYS A 26 -5.56 -0.36 15.41
CA LYS A 26 -6.01 -0.56 14.03
C LYS A 26 -5.05 0.07 13.04
N TRP A 27 -4.86 -0.57 11.90
CA TRP A 27 -4.17 0.03 10.77
C TRP A 27 -5.18 0.37 9.68
N LYS A 28 -5.12 1.59 9.16
CA LYS A 28 -5.87 1.94 7.94
C LYS A 28 -4.93 1.79 6.75
N LEU A 29 -5.42 1.11 5.72
CA LEU A 29 -4.68 0.83 4.50
C LEU A 29 -5.38 1.56 3.36
N GLY A 30 -4.62 2.35 2.61
CA GLY A 30 -5.03 2.91 1.33
C GLY A 30 -4.28 2.21 0.21
N PHE A 31 -4.95 1.89 -0.89
CA PHE A 31 -4.33 1.32 -2.08
C PHE A 31 -4.75 2.10 -3.32
N SER A 32 -3.84 2.26 -4.28
CA SER A 32 -4.15 2.90 -5.55
C SER A 32 -3.28 2.37 -6.70
N ASN A 33 -3.81 2.40 -7.91
CA ASN A 33 -3.05 2.21 -9.15
C ASN A 33 -2.78 3.55 -9.88
N GLY A 34 -2.98 4.69 -9.21
CA GLY A 34 -2.88 6.04 -9.78
C GLY A 34 -4.16 6.57 -10.42
N SER A 35 -5.16 5.72 -10.68
CA SER A 35 -6.45 6.11 -11.27
C SER A 35 -7.66 5.80 -10.39
N ARG A 36 -7.55 4.73 -9.59
CA ARG A 36 -8.56 4.28 -8.64
C ARG A 36 -7.92 4.09 -7.29
N ASP A 37 -8.67 4.39 -6.25
CA ASP A 37 -8.29 4.21 -4.87
C ASP A 37 -9.24 3.26 -4.14
N ARG A 38 -8.74 2.67 -3.06
CA ARG A 38 -9.54 1.92 -2.10
C ARG A 38 -8.91 2.04 -0.73
N SER A 39 -9.73 1.91 0.29
CA SER A 39 -9.24 1.89 1.66
C SER A 39 -9.97 0.84 2.49
N MET A 40 -9.29 0.32 3.50
CA MET A 40 -9.89 -0.57 4.49
C MET A 40 -9.13 -0.46 5.82
N THR A 41 -9.73 -0.96 6.91
CA THR A 41 -9.10 -0.99 8.23
C THR A 41 -8.95 -2.41 8.76
N ILE A 42 -7.74 -2.78 9.20
CA ILE A 42 -7.41 -4.06 9.85
C ILE A 42 -7.04 -3.85 11.32
N ALA A 43 -7.00 -4.94 12.08
CA ALA A 43 -6.38 -4.94 13.40
C ALA A 43 -4.87 -4.65 13.28
N ALA A 44 -4.32 -3.87 14.22
CA ALA A 44 -2.89 -3.59 14.23
C ALA A 44 -2.07 -4.88 14.40
N GLY A 45 -1.00 -5.03 13.62
CA GLY A 45 -0.13 -6.21 13.67
C GLY A 45 -0.66 -7.43 12.93
N ASP A 46 -1.83 -7.36 12.29
CA ASP A 46 -2.38 -8.47 11.51
C ASP A 46 -1.75 -8.56 10.12
N TRP A 47 -0.53 -9.11 10.08
CA TRP A 47 0.26 -9.27 8.87
C TRP A 47 -0.41 -10.19 7.84
N LYS A 48 -1.14 -11.21 8.29
CA LYS A 48 -1.83 -12.14 7.40
C LYS A 48 -2.95 -11.44 6.65
N VAL A 49 -3.77 -10.66 7.37
CA VAL A 49 -4.83 -9.89 6.73
C VAL A 49 -4.22 -8.81 5.82
N LEU A 50 -3.11 -8.16 6.22
CA LEU A 50 -2.40 -7.21 5.35
C LEU A 50 -1.98 -7.85 4.01
N SER A 51 -1.36 -9.03 4.03
CA SER A 51 -0.98 -9.74 2.79
C SER A 51 -2.19 -9.98 1.90
N ARG A 52 -3.26 -10.54 2.48
CA ARG A 52 -4.50 -10.81 1.74
C ARG A 52 -5.13 -9.55 1.16
N GLN A 53 -5.06 -8.42 1.87
CA GLN A 53 -5.56 -7.15 1.35
C GLN A 53 -4.70 -6.61 0.20
N ILE A 54 -3.38 -6.83 0.22
CA ILE A 54 -2.50 -6.47 -0.91
C ILE A 54 -2.88 -7.28 -2.15
N ASP A 55 -3.07 -8.59 -2.03
CA ASP A 55 -3.41 -9.45 -3.18
C ASP A 55 -4.80 -9.09 -3.74
N LEU A 56 -5.78 -8.93 -2.86
CA LEU A 56 -7.12 -8.46 -3.23
C LEU A 56 -7.06 -7.06 -3.86
N ALA A 57 -6.17 -6.19 -3.39
CA ALA A 57 -5.99 -4.88 -3.97
C ALA A 57 -5.45 -4.96 -5.40
N LYS A 58 -4.48 -5.83 -5.68
CA LYS A 58 -3.96 -6.06 -7.03
C LYS A 58 -5.07 -6.56 -7.97
N GLU A 59 -5.82 -7.59 -7.57
CA GLU A 59 -6.93 -8.15 -8.34
C GLU A 59 -7.96 -7.07 -8.69
N LYS A 60 -8.45 -6.37 -7.67
CA LYS A 60 -9.56 -5.41 -7.83
C LYS A 60 -9.12 -4.07 -8.42
N LEU A 61 -7.83 -3.79 -8.55
CA LEU A 61 -7.28 -2.65 -9.30
C LEU A 61 -6.77 -3.05 -10.70
N HIS A 62 -6.96 -4.31 -11.10
CA HIS A 62 -6.51 -4.87 -12.38
C HIS A 62 -5.00 -4.74 -12.60
N LEU A 63 -4.22 -4.97 -11.54
CA LEU A 63 -2.76 -4.98 -11.58
C LEU A 63 -2.24 -6.41 -11.70
N PRO A 64 -1.08 -6.63 -12.35
CA PRO A 64 -0.38 -7.92 -12.35
C PRO A 64 -0.08 -8.40 -10.92
N GLU A 65 -0.10 -9.71 -10.70
CA GLU A 65 0.19 -10.30 -9.39
C GLU A 65 1.62 -10.01 -8.92
N ASP A 66 2.57 -9.99 -9.85
CA ASP A 66 3.99 -9.73 -9.62
C ASP A 66 4.34 -8.23 -9.59
N CYS A 67 3.34 -7.34 -9.67
CA CYS A 67 3.60 -5.91 -9.66
C CYS A 67 4.25 -5.45 -8.33
N PRO A 68 5.20 -4.50 -8.40
CA PRO A 68 5.79 -3.93 -7.21
C PRO A 68 4.75 -3.18 -6.37
N VAL A 69 4.89 -3.29 -5.05
CA VAL A 69 4.11 -2.51 -4.08
C VAL A 69 4.99 -1.41 -3.52
N ILE A 70 4.59 -0.16 -3.71
CA ILE A 70 5.29 1.01 -3.15
C ILE A 70 4.48 1.51 -1.96
N CYS A 71 5.04 1.31 -0.76
CA CYS A 71 4.39 1.68 0.49
C CYS A 71 4.92 3.01 1.05
N CYS A 72 4.01 3.88 1.46
CA CYS A 72 4.29 5.04 2.29
C CYS A 72 3.59 4.91 3.65
N TYR A 73 4.30 5.20 4.73
CA TYR A 73 3.72 5.26 6.06
C TYR A 73 4.52 6.24 6.92
N GLU A 74 3.87 6.89 7.87
CA GLU A 74 4.54 7.76 8.83
C GLU A 74 5.22 6.90 9.90
N ALA A 75 6.52 7.15 10.14
CA ALA A 75 7.26 6.47 11.19
C ALA A 75 6.80 6.97 12.57
N GLY A 76 5.80 6.29 13.14
CA GLY A 76 5.34 6.52 14.52
C GLY A 76 6.22 5.80 15.56
N ARG A 77 5.63 5.40 16.70
CA ARG A 77 6.30 4.61 17.75
C ARG A 77 7.04 3.38 17.21
N ASP A 78 6.48 2.80 16.17
CA ASP A 78 6.98 1.61 15.49
C ASP A 78 8.21 1.88 14.60
N GLY A 79 8.50 3.13 14.27
CA GLY A 79 9.67 3.50 13.48
C GLY A 79 9.86 2.63 12.24
N PHE A 80 11.04 2.01 12.13
CA PHE A 80 11.45 1.22 10.97
C PHE A 80 11.18 -0.28 11.06
N TRP A 81 10.62 -0.81 12.16
CA TRP A 81 10.41 -2.26 12.25
C TRP A 81 9.34 -2.75 11.27
N ILE A 82 8.34 -1.93 10.95
CA ILE A 82 7.32 -2.20 9.94
C ILE A 82 7.93 -2.32 8.55
N HIS A 83 8.84 -1.41 8.17
CA HIS A 83 9.58 -1.52 6.91
C HIS A 83 10.34 -2.84 6.81
N ARG A 84 11.01 -3.26 7.89
CA ARG A 84 11.70 -4.56 7.92
C ARG A 84 10.74 -5.74 7.71
N MET A 85 9.54 -5.67 8.28
CA MET A 85 8.51 -6.68 8.08
C MET A 85 7.95 -6.67 6.66
N LEU A 86 7.72 -5.49 6.06
CA LEU A 86 7.27 -5.37 4.67
C LEU A 86 8.30 -5.89 3.67
N LEU A 87 9.60 -5.72 3.95
CA LEU A 87 10.68 -6.28 3.12
C LEU A 87 10.83 -7.79 3.25
N ARG A 88 10.56 -8.35 4.44
CA ARG A 88 10.44 -9.79 4.64
C ARG A 88 9.10 -10.20 4.05
N LYS A 89 9.04 -10.45 2.72
CA LYS A 89 7.87 -10.97 1.99
C LYS A 89 6.84 -11.57 2.95
N ILE A 90 5.69 -10.91 3.07
CA ILE A 90 4.73 -11.18 4.14
C ILE A 90 4.46 -12.69 4.17
N PRO A 91 4.74 -13.38 5.30
CA PRO A 91 4.56 -14.83 5.36
C PRO A 91 3.07 -15.18 5.16
N GLU A 92 2.81 -16.16 4.30
CA GLU A 92 1.47 -16.73 4.05
C GLU A 92 0.76 -17.21 5.35
#